data_AF-D5T4Y2-F1
#
_entry.id   AF-D5T4Y2-F1
#
_cell.length_a   1.000
_cell.length_b   1.000
_cell.length_c   1.000
_cell.angle_alpha   90.00
_cell.angle_beta   90.00
_cell.angle_gamma   90.00
#
_symmetry.space_group_name_H-M   'P 1'
#
loop_
_entity.id
_entity.type
_entity.pdbx_description
1 polymer ?
#
loop_
_entity_poly.entity_id
_entity_poly.type
_entity_poly.pdbx_seq_one_letter_code
_entity_poly.pdbx_strand_id
1 'polypeptide(L)'
;MLKKLFATPQAGMSDKEYGDLIRWQTNFITILFIALSIFLFAASIPIYYFYGHQLGSFTSGIYSGLIGGAIGTKLASMTYLSNPQELHRKKIKEIDERVQQVRQRADALTLKILLVIAYLAFILGASYFTQYFWYLASPLFLILILQPSLRWLLTKLL
;
A
#
# COMPACT_ATOMS: atom_id res chain seq x y z
N MET A 1 12.45 13.98 5.64
CA MET A 1 11.62 12.77 5.86
C MET A 1 11.34 12.01 4.57
N LEU A 2 10.73 12.61 3.55
CA LEU A 2 10.41 11.94 2.28
C LEU A 2 11.63 11.28 1.59
N LYS A 3 12.80 11.93 1.63
CA LYS A 3 14.05 11.33 1.06
C LYS A 3 14.43 9.98 1.68
N LYS A 4 14.19 9.75 2.98
CA LYS A 4 14.44 8.44 3.63
C LYS A 4 13.36 7.41 3.29
N LEU A 5 12.15 7.86 2.99
CA LEU A 5 11.04 6.99 2.60
C LEU A 5 11.27 6.37 1.21
N PHE A 6 11.84 7.15 0.30
CA PHE A 6 12.13 6.74 -1.08
C PHE A 6 13.61 6.44 -1.31
N ALA A 7 14.43 6.38 -0.25
CA ALA A 7 15.84 6.04 -0.39
C ALA A 7 15.96 4.58 -0.85
N THR A 8 16.68 4.38 -1.95
CA THR A 8 17.10 3.05 -2.41
C THR A 8 18.39 2.66 -1.69
N PRO A 9 18.57 1.38 -1.32
CA PRO A 9 19.83 0.90 -0.77
C PRO A 9 20.96 1.11 -1.81
N GLN A 10 22.09 1.65 -1.35
CA GLN A 10 23.25 1.94 -2.19
C GLN A 10 24.34 0.89 -1.98
N ALA A 11 25.17 0.68 -3.02
CA ALA A 11 26.37 -0.14 -2.90
C ALA A 11 27.31 0.44 -1.84
N GLY A 12 27.69 -0.38 -0.85
CA GLY A 12 28.52 0.04 0.30
C GLY A 12 27.75 0.28 1.61
N MET A 13 26.42 0.26 1.60
CA MET A 13 25.61 0.37 2.82
C MET A 13 25.81 -0.84 3.75
N SER A 14 26.03 -0.56 5.04
CA SER A 14 26.17 -1.61 6.06
C SER A 14 24.83 -2.31 6.35
N ASP A 15 24.88 -3.55 6.85
CA ASP A 15 23.67 -4.30 7.21
C ASP A 15 22.85 -3.62 8.31
N LYS A 16 23.53 -2.89 9.22
CA LYS A 16 22.88 -2.11 10.27
C LYS A 16 22.10 -0.92 9.69
N GLU A 17 22.74 -0.13 8.82
CA GLU A 17 22.08 1.01 8.17
C GLU A 17 20.89 0.58 7.30
N TYR A 18 21.02 -0.53 6.59
CA TYR A 18 19.93 -1.09 5.81
C TYR A 18 18.77 -1.55 6.71
N GLY A 19 19.05 -2.26 7.81
CA GLY A 19 18.05 -2.65 8.79
C GLY A 19 17.30 -1.46 9.40
N ASP A 20 18.03 -0.40 9.76
CA ASP A 20 17.44 0.83 10.30
C ASP A 20 16.58 1.57 9.27
N LEU A 21 17.00 1.60 8.01
CA LEU A 21 16.23 2.17 6.90
C LEU A 21 14.91 1.43 6.72
N ILE A 22 14.94 0.09 6.60
CA ILE A 22 13.73 -0.72 6.42
C ILE A 22 12.81 -0.61 7.63
N ARG A 23 13.36 -0.61 8.85
CA ARG A 23 12.58 -0.41 10.08
C ARG A 23 11.87 0.94 10.07
N TRP A 24 12.58 2.01 9.67
CA TRP A 24 12.00 3.35 9.58
C TRP A 24 10.89 3.43 8.54
N GLN A 25 11.12 2.91 7.32
CA GLN A 25 10.13 2.88 6.24
C GLN A 25 8.88 2.08 6.64
N THR A 26 9.07 0.90 7.22
CA THR A 26 7.96 0.06 7.70
C THR A 26 7.17 0.78 8.80
N ASN A 27 7.85 1.37 9.79
CA ASN A 27 7.18 2.08 10.88
C ASN A 27 6.39 3.28 10.35
N PHE A 28 6.94 4.02 9.38
CA PHE A 28 6.24 5.13 8.74
C PHE A 28 4.95 4.66 8.05
N ILE A 29 5.01 3.61 7.24
CA ILE A 29 3.82 3.04 6.55
C ILE A 29 2.80 2.55 7.58
N THR A 30 3.26 1.88 8.63
CA THR A 30 2.39 1.38 9.72
C THR A 30 1.66 2.54 10.40
N ILE A 31 2.38 3.60 10.77
CA ILE A 31 1.80 4.80 11.39
C ILE A 31 0.82 5.49 10.43
N LEU A 32 1.16 5.58 9.15
CA LEU A 32 0.30 6.17 8.13
C LEU A 32 -1.03 5.41 8.02
N PHE A 33 -0.98 4.07 7.99
CA PHE A 33 -2.20 3.24 7.93
C PHE A 33 -3.06 3.36 9.19
N ILE A 34 -2.43 3.41 10.36
CA ILE A 34 -3.13 3.64 11.63
C ILE A 34 -3.79 5.03 11.64
N ALA A 35 -3.06 6.07 11.26
CA ALA A 35 -3.57 7.43 11.22
C ALA A 35 -4.74 7.57 10.24
N LEU A 36 -4.61 6.97 9.05
CA LEU A 36 -5.68 6.95 8.05
C LEU A 36 -6.91 6.16 8.53
N SER A 37 -6.69 5.05 9.23
CA SER A 37 -7.77 4.27 9.83
C SER A 37 -8.53 5.07 10.90
N ILE A 38 -7.81 5.75 11.81
CA ILE A 38 -8.43 6.57 12.86
C ILE A 38 -9.20 7.74 12.21
N PHE A 39 -8.61 8.36 11.19
CA PHE A 39 -9.27 9.43 10.45
C PHE A 39 -10.57 8.95 9.79
N LEU A 40 -10.55 7.81 9.11
CA LEU A 40 -11.75 7.24 8.47
C LEU A 40 -12.80 6.78 9.48
N PHE A 41 -12.37 6.22 10.61
CA PHE A 41 -13.26 5.90 11.72
C PHE A 41 -13.94 7.17 12.27
N ALA A 42 -13.16 8.21 12.57
CA ALA A 42 -13.70 9.48 13.05
C ALA A 42 -14.64 10.15 12.03
N ALA A 43 -14.30 10.10 10.74
CA ALA A 43 -15.14 10.60 9.65
C ALA A 43 -16.42 9.77 9.46
N SER A 44 -16.42 8.48 9.83
CA SER A 44 -17.61 7.64 9.73
C SER A 44 -18.72 8.04 10.73
N ILE A 45 -18.37 8.64 11.87
CA ILE A 45 -19.31 9.06 12.91
C ILE A 45 -20.30 10.15 12.43
N PRO A 46 -19.86 11.31 11.87
CA PRO A 46 -20.78 12.29 11.33
C PRO A 46 -21.52 11.76 10.11
N ILE A 47 -20.88 10.94 9.26
CA ILE A 47 -21.54 10.34 8.11
C ILE A 47 -22.71 9.46 8.56
N TYR A 48 -22.50 8.65 9.59
CA TYR A 48 -23.54 7.84 10.21
C TYR A 48 -24.70 8.70 10.75
N TYR A 49 -24.38 9.81 11.42
CA TYR A 49 -25.37 10.69 12.05
C TYR A 49 -26.20 11.49 11.02
N PHE A 50 -25.57 11.94 9.93
CA PHE A 50 -26.23 12.79 8.91
C PHE A 50 -26.80 12.02 7.71
N TYR A 51 -26.19 10.89 7.32
CA TYR A 51 -26.51 10.15 6.09
C TYR A 51 -26.98 8.70 6.34
N GLY A 52 -27.07 8.26 7.60
CA GLY A 52 -27.64 6.97 7.98
C GLY A 52 -26.70 5.76 7.87
N HIS A 53 -27.26 4.57 8.12
CA HIS A 53 -26.53 3.33 8.43
C HIS A 53 -25.78 2.69 7.24
N GLN A 54 -26.20 2.94 6.00
CA GLN A 54 -25.69 2.23 4.82
C GLN A 54 -24.23 2.57 4.48
N LEU A 55 -23.78 3.79 4.78
CA LEU A 55 -22.39 4.22 4.62
C LEU A 55 -21.45 3.60 5.68
N GLY A 56 -21.99 3.30 6.87
CA GLY A 56 -21.23 2.82 8.02
C GLY A 56 -20.54 1.48 7.77
N SER A 57 -21.24 0.52 7.15
CA SER A 57 -20.70 -0.83 6.91
C SER A 57 -19.52 -0.81 5.93
N PHE A 58 -19.60 -0.04 4.84
CA PHE A 58 -18.48 0.08 3.89
C PHE A 58 -17.27 0.77 4.52
N THR A 59 -17.48 1.89 5.24
CA THR A 59 -16.38 2.58 5.92
C THR A 59 -15.71 1.70 6.97
N SER A 60 -16.47 0.81 7.62
CA SER A 60 -15.93 -0.19 8.54
C SER A 60 -15.05 -1.25 7.90
N GLY A 61 -15.37 -1.68 6.68
CA GLY A 61 -14.49 -2.55 5.91
C GLY A 61 -13.15 -1.87 5.58
N ILE A 62 -13.17 -0.58 5.25
CA ILE A 62 -11.93 0.14 4.89
C ILE A 62 -11.03 0.34 6.10
N TYR A 63 -11.53 0.90 7.22
CA TYR A 63 -10.67 1.17 8.37
C TYR A 63 -10.16 -0.14 9.00
N SER A 64 -10.97 -1.20 9.03
CA SER A 64 -10.52 -2.52 9.51
C SER A 64 -9.45 -3.13 8.59
N GLY A 65 -9.61 -2.99 7.28
CA GLY A 65 -8.60 -3.38 6.29
C GLY A 65 -7.27 -2.63 6.46
N LEU A 66 -7.31 -1.33 6.76
CA LEU A 66 -6.10 -0.53 7.04
C LEU A 66 -5.40 -0.98 8.33
N ILE A 67 -6.14 -1.28 9.39
CA ILE A 67 -5.58 -1.84 10.63
C ILE A 67 -4.95 -3.21 10.36
N GLY A 68 -5.65 -4.09 9.64
CA GLY A 68 -5.12 -5.39 9.24
C GLY A 68 -3.84 -5.26 8.41
N GLY A 69 -3.80 -4.31 7.47
CA GLY A 69 -2.61 -3.99 6.69
C GLY A 69 -1.46 -3.47 7.55
N ALA A 70 -1.74 -2.62 8.53
CA ALA A 70 -0.72 -2.09 9.46
C ALA A 70 -0.10 -3.22 10.29
N ILE A 71 -0.93 -4.11 10.85
CA ILE A 71 -0.50 -5.28 11.61
C ILE A 71 0.31 -6.22 10.72
N GLY A 72 -0.20 -6.56 9.53
CA GLY A 72 0.49 -7.45 8.59
C GLY A 72 1.85 -6.92 8.16
N THR A 73 1.94 -5.62 7.86
CA THR A 73 3.20 -4.96 7.49
C THR A 73 4.19 -4.99 8.66
N LYS A 74 3.72 -4.76 9.89
CA LYS A 74 4.56 -4.81 11.10
C LYS A 74 5.07 -6.21 11.38
N LEU A 75 4.22 -7.23 11.29
CA LEU A 75 4.60 -8.63 11.52
C LEU A 75 5.59 -9.13 10.46
N ALA A 76 5.36 -8.79 9.19
CA ALA A 76 6.28 -9.12 8.11
C ALA A 76 7.66 -8.45 8.29
N SER A 77 7.68 -7.22 8.81
CA SER A 77 8.93 -6.52 9.12
C SER A 77 9.64 -7.11 10.33
N MET A 78 8.91 -7.51 11.37
CA MET A 78 9.50 -8.13 12.56
C MET A 78 10.18 -9.46 12.22
N THR A 79 9.50 -10.33 11.48
CA THR A 79 10.04 -11.62 11.03
C THR A 79 11.28 -11.45 10.17
N TYR A 80 11.25 -10.47 9.26
CA TYR A 80 12.39 -10.18 8.40
C TYR A 80 13.59 -9.56 9.13
N LEU A 81 13.34 -8.60 10.03
CA LEU A 81 14.39 -7.92 10.79
C LEU A 81 14.99 -8.82 11.89
N SER A 82 14.29 -9.89 12.29
CA SER A 82 14.83 -10.84 13.28
C SER A 82 15.86 -11.81 12.70
N ASN A 83 15.91 -11.99 11.38
CA ASN A 83 16.84 -12.91 10.73
C ASN A 83 17.95 -12.15 9.97
N PRO A 84 19.18 -12.08 10.51
CA PRO A 84 20.28 -11.33 9.89
C PRO A 84 20.70 -11.89 8.54
N GLN A 85 20.57 -13.20 8.31
CA GLN A 85 20.91 -13.82 7.03
C GLN A 85 19.91 -13.43 5.94
N GLU A 86 18.63 -13.36 6.28
CA GLU A 86 17.60 -12.89 5.35
C GLU A 86 17.74 -11.40 5.03
N LEU A 87 18.05 -10.59 6.05
CA LEU A 87 18.30 -9.16 5.90
C LEU A 87 19.43 -8.90 4.90
N HIS A 88 20.55 -9.62 5.06
CA HIS A 88 21.70 -9.51 4.15
C HIS A 88 21.34 -9.97 2.73
N ARG A 89 20.66 -11.11 2.59
CA ARG A 89 20.25 -11.65 1.28
C ARG A 89 19.34 -10.69 0.52
N LYS A 90 18.35 -10.09 1.19
CA LYS A 90 17.46 -9.12 0.57
C LYS A 90 18.17 -7.79 0.26
N LYS A 91 19.11 -7.35 1.09
CA LYS A 91 19.95 -6.18 0.76
C LYS A 91 20.67 -6.37 -0.57
N ILE A 92 21.35 -7.51 -0.76
CA ILE A 92 22.03 -7.84 -2.02
C ILE A 92 21.03 -7.83 -3.19
N LYS A 93 19.88 -8.47 -2.99
CA LYS A 93 18.82 -8.53 -4.00
C LYS A 93 18.27 -7.15 -4.38
N GLU A 94 18.19 -6.22 -3.45
CA GLU A 94 17.71 -4.86 -3.70
C GLU A 94 18.77 -3.93 -4.30
N ILE A 95 20.06 -4.25 -4.19
CA ILE A 95 21.15 -3.51 -4.87
C ILE A 95 21.32 -4.01 -6.32
N ASP A 96 20.93 -5.25 -6.62
CA ASP A 96 21.03 -5.81 -7.97
C ASP A 96 20.03 -5.15 -8.95
N GLU A 97 20.55 -4.36 -9.88
CA GLU A 97 19.80 -3.65 -10.91
C GLU A 97 18.92 -4.57 -11.78
N ARG A 98 19.41 -5.78 -12.10
CA ARG A 98 18.64 -6.72 -12.93
C ARG A 98 17.40 -7.19 -12.21
N VAL A 99 17.53 -7.46 -10.90
CA VAL A 99 16.40 -7.88 -10.07
C VAL A 99 15.41 -6.73 -9.90
N GLN A 100 15.89 -5.49 -9.74
CA GLN A 100 15.02 -4.31 -9.71
C GLN A 100 14.20 -4.16 -10.99
N GLN A 101 14.80 -4.32 -12.17
CA GLN A 101 14.08 -4.22 -13.44
C GLN A 101 12.99 -5.30 -13.59
N VAL A 102 13.30 -6.55 -13.19
CA VAL A 102 12.30 -7.63 -13.19
C VAL A 102 11.17 -7.32 -12.22
N ARG A 103 11.48 -6.82 -11.03
CA ARG A 103 10.50 -6.43 -10.01
C ARG A 103 9.59 -5.31 -10.51
N GLN A 104 10.13 -4.25 -11.10
CA GLN A 104 9.34 -3.16 -11.68
C GLN A 104 8.36 -3.66 -12.76
N ARG A 105 8.79 -4.59 -13.62
CA ARG A 105 7.90 -5.21 -14.62
C ARG A 105 6.82 -6.07 -13.97
N ALA A 106 7.17 -6.84 -12.95
CA ALA A 106 6.22 -7.67 -12.20
C ALA A 106 5.19 -6.81 -11.45
N ASP A 107 5.62 -5.70 -10.82
CA ASP A 107 4.74 -4.75 -10.13
C ASP A 107 3.78 -4.08 -11.13
N ALA A 108 4.29 -3.65 -12.29
CA ALA A 108 3.46 -3.09 -13.34
C ALA A 108 2.42 -4.10 -13.89
N LEU A 109 2.80 -5.38 -14.04
CA LEU A 109 1.89 -6.45 -14.41
C LEU A 109 0.84 -6.70 -13.33
N THR A 110 1.26 -6.70 -12.06
CA THR A 110 0.39 -6.91 -10.89
C THR A 110 -0.69 -5.83 -10.82
N LEU A 111 -0.33 -4.56 -11.06
CA LEU A 111 -1.29 -3.46 -11.14
C LEU A 111 -2.30 -3.66 -12.27
N LYS A 112 -1.88 -4.16 -13.44
CA LYS A 112 -2.79 -4.48 -14.55
C LYS A 112 -3.75 -5.61 -14.19
N ILE A 113 -3.27 -6.66 -13.53
CA ILE A 113 -4.11 -7.78 -13.07
C ILE A 113 -5.13 -7.28 -12.04
N LEU A 114 -4.69 -6.48 -11.06
CA LEU A 114 -5.57 -5.85 -10.08
C LEU A 114 -6.64 -4.98 -10.73
N LEU A 115 -6.30 -4.22 -11.77
CA LEU A 115 -7.25 -3.42 -12.53
C LEU A 115 -8.32 -4.30 -13.21
N VAL A 116 -7.91 -5.42 -13.82
CA VAL A 116 -8.84 -6.38 -14.43
C VAL A 116 -9.78 -6.98 -13.39
N ILE A 117 -9.24 -7.43 -12.24
CA ILE A 117 -10.05 -7.98 -11.15
C ILE A 117 -11.03 -6.94 -10.62
N ALA A 118 -10.56 -5.71 -10.37
CA ALA A 118 -11.41 -4.61 -9.91
C ALA A 118 -12.51 -4.28 -10.94
N TYR A 119 -12.21 -4.36 -12.23
CA TYR A 119 -13.18 -4.11 -13.29
C TYR A 119 -14.25 -5.20 -13.36
N LEU A 120 -13.86 -6.47 -13.24
CA LEU A 120 -14.82 -7.58 -13.16
C LEU A 120 -15.70 -7.48 -11.91
N ALA A 121 -15.10 -7.18 -10.75
CA ALA A 121 -15.85 -6.95 -9.52
C ALA A 121 -16.82 -5.77 -9.65
N PHE A 122 -16.42 -4.71 -10.35
CA PHE A 122 -17.28 -3.58 -10.65
C PHE A 122 -18.44 -3.94 -11.58
N ILE A 123 -18.22 -4.68 -12.68
CA ILE A 123 -19.30 -5.11 -13.58
C ILE A 123 -20.32 -5.95 -12.83
N LEU A 124 -19.84 -6.96 -12.09
CA LEU A 124 -20.71 -7.84 -11.30
C LEU A 124 -21.44 -7.04 -10.23
N GLY A 125 -20.72 -6.24 -9.45
CA GLY A 125 -21.29 -5.44 -8.37
C GLY A 125 -22.31 -4.41 -8.88
N ALA A 126 -22.01 -3.69 -9.96
CA ALA A 126 -22.91 -2.69 -10.53
C ALA A 126 -24.18 -3.31 -11.13
N SER A 127 -24.11 -4.56 -11.60
CA SER A 127 -25.27 -5.29 -12.14
C SER A 127 -26.28 -5.67 -11.06
N TYR A 128 -25.83 -5.98 -9.85
CA TYR A 128 -26.71 -6.39 -8.73
C TYR A 128 -26.99 -5.27 -7.72
N PHE A 129 -26.09 -4.29 -7.61
CA PHE A 129 -26.05 -3.30 -6.54
C PHE A 129 -25.76 -1.89 -7.07
N THR A 130 -26.58 -1.41 -8.00
CA THR A 130 -26.46 -0.08 -8.66
C THR A 130 -26.34 1.09 -7.68
N GLN A 131 -26.95 0.98 -6.50
CA GLN A 131 -26.92 1.99 -5.44
C GLN A 131 -25.51 2.24 -4.86
N TYR A 132 -24.64 1.23 -4.96
CA TYR A 132 -23.29 1.23 -4.39
C TYR A 132 -22.20 1.42 -5.46
N PHE A 133 -22.59 1.87 -6.66
CA PHE A 133 -21.70 2.10 -7.80
C PHE A 133 -20.43 2.88 -7.43
N TRP A 134 -20.57 3.95 -6.64
CA TRP A 134 -19.44 4.80 -6.26
C TRP A 134 -18.37 4.05 -5.45
N TYR A 135 -18.78 3.11 -4.59
CA TYR A 135 -17.86 2.29 -3.80
C TYR A 135 -17.16 1.22 -4.61
N LEU A 136 -17.82 0.72 -5.65
CA LEU A 136 -17.25 -0.24 -6.59
C LEU A 136 -16.35 0.45 -7.61
N ALA A 137 -16.62 1.71 -7.94
CA ALA A 137 -15.81 2.53 -8.83
C ALA A 137 -14.54 3.07 -8.14
N SER A 138 -14.58 3.33 -6.83
CA SER A 138 -13.44 3.94 -6.12
C SER A 138 -12.11 3.17 -6.23
N PRO A 139 -12.05 1.83 -6.13
CA PRO A 139 -10.81 1.07 -6.31
C PRO A 139 -10.27 1.17 -7.74
N LEU A 140 -11.17 1.20 -8.74
CA LEU A 140 -10.78 1.40 -10.15
C LEU A 140 -10.12 2.77 -10.34
N PHE A 141 -10.76 3.84 -9.86
CA PHE A 141 -10.19 5.18 -9.93
C PHE A 141 -8.85 5.28 -9.18
N LEU A 142 -8.75 4.68 -7.99
CA LEU A 142 -7.50 4.65 -7.24
C LEU A 142 -6.38 3.98 -8.02
N ILE A 143 -6.61 2.80 -8.60
CA ILE A 143 -5.61 2.08 -9.40
C ILE A 143 -5.23 2.89 -10.65
N LEU A 144 -6.21 3.48 -11.34
CA LEU A 144 -6.00 4.29 -12.54
C LEU A 144 -5.22 5.59 -12.25
N ILE A 145 -5.39 6.20 -11.08
CA ILE A 145 -4.62 7.39 -10.66
C ILE A 145 -3.23 6.99 -10.16
N LEU A 146 -3.11 5.86 -9.45
CA LEU A 146 -1.85 5.35 -8.93
C LEU A 146 -0.84 5.07 -10.04
N GLN A 147 -1.28 4.49 -11.16
CA GLN A 147 -0.40 4.10 -12.27
C GLN A 147 0.41 5.28 -12.87
N PRO A 148 -0.22 6.40 -13.32
CA PRO A 148 0.49 7.57 -13.81
C PRO A 148 1.18 8.35 -12.68
N SER A 149 0.61 8.40 -11.48
CA SER A 149 1.18 9.14 -10.34
C SER A 149 2.50 8.52 -9.87
N LEU A 150 2.57 7.19 -9.77
CA LEU A 150 3.79 6.46 -9.47
C LEU A 150 4.84 6.68 -10.56
N ARG A 151 4.44 6.62 -11.83
CA ARG A 151 5.36 6.87 -12.94
C ARG A 151 5.95 8.29 -12.88
N TRP A 152 5.10 9.30 -12.65
CA TRP A 152 5.55 10.69 -12.51
C TRP A 152 6.49 10.88 -11.31
N LEU A 153 6.12 10.32 -10.15
CA LEU A 153 6.88 10.45 -8.92
C LEU A 153 8.25 9.76 -9.01
N LEU A 154 8.31 8.57 -9.62
CA LEU A 154 9.55 7.86 -9.87
C LEU A 154 10.45 8.61 -10.87
N THR A 155 9.88 9.26 -11.89
CA THR A 155 10.67 10.03 -12.89
C THR A 155 11.23 11.33 -12.32
N LYS A 156 10.67 11.87 -11.23
CA LYS A 156 11.15 13.11 -10.58
C LYS A 156 12.07 12.88 -9.38
N LEU A 157 12.00 11.70 -8.74
CA LEU A 157 12.75 11.39 -7.52
C LEU A 157 13.97 10.50 -7.76
N LEU A 158 14.01 9.76 -8.87
CA LEU A 158 15.18 9.05 -9.40
C LEU A 158 15.80 9.87 -10.53
#